data_AF-A0A843S8I2-F1
#
_entry.id   AF-A0A843S8I2-F1
#
_cell.length_a   1.000
_cell.length_b   1.000
_cell.length_c   1.000
_cell.angle_alpha   90.00
_cell.angle_beta   90.00
_cell.angle_gamma   90.00
#
_symmetry.space_group_name_H-M   'P 1'
#
loop_
_entity.id
_entity.type
_entity.pdbx_description
1 polymer ?
#
loop_
_entity_poly.entity_id
_entity_poly.type
_entity_poly.pdbx_seq_one_letter_code
_entity_poly.pdbx_strand_id
1 'polypeptide(L)'
;MNALPAAALVLRLLVGAVFLLAVLGKLRAPARFRANLTESMGVPPALGMALTPAVILAEAALALMLLGDVQARTFAMPAALVLLIGFTCFVAYKYVTADSVRCSCFGEAERPLSVYDLLRNGLLIGAIACWLYWPAPPAQWTPAQLALASAAALVLAVGLSRLHEMIVRFRVARAPQAPALGEHVAAVMGRMLDDGRPEMLPGVEQAVALLFLSSRCPSCRGKLPEIAGLLAPAVEAGLKIRLVSAEPAWRLRRFLAGDALRAITVRVGGRRYARLNPAMQAPYYLFIGPSGDLQAAGLIGDDDWLSLRAQLEEVALA
;
A
#
# COMPACT_ATOMS: atom_id res chain seq x y z
N MET A 1 -25.56 22.34 25.23
CA MET A 1 -24.16 21.95 25.54
C MET A 1 -23.30 22.35 24.35
N ASN A 2 -22.34 23.24 24.52
CA ASN A 2 -21.44 23.62 23.43
C ASN A 2 -20.56 22.40 23.10
N ALA A 3 -20.71 21.83 21.90
CA ALA A 3 -19.92 20.66 21.48
C ALA A 3 -18.43 20.98 21.24
N LEU A 4 -18.12 22.27 21.04
CA LEU A 4 -16.79 22.80 20.74
C LEU A 4 -15.70 22.40 21.76
N PRO A 5 -15.85 22.62 23.08
CA PRO A 5 -14.83 22.22 24.06
C PRO A 5 -14.61 20.71 24.12
N ALA A 6 -15.67 19.90 23.97
CA ALA A 6 -15.53 18.44 24.00
C ALA A 6 -14.79 17.94 22.75
N ALA A 7 -15.12 18.49 21.58
CA ALA A 7 -14.42 18.19 20.34
C ALA A 7 -12.93 18.59 20.41
N ALA A 8 -12.63 19.76 20.97
CA ALA A 8 -11.25 20.22 21.16
C ALA A 8 -10.43 19.31 22.09
N LEU A 9 -11.05 18.80 23.16
CA LEU A 9 -10.44 17.82 24.06
C LEU A 9 -10.17 16.49 23.34
N VAL A 10 -11.19 15.93 22.69
CA VAL A 10 -11.06 14.65 21.95
C VAL A 10 -9.97 14.76 20.89
N LEU A 11 -9.90 15.88 20.17
CA LEU A 11 -8.90 16.07 19.13
C LEU A 11 -7.47 16.18 19.69
N ARG A 12 -7.26 16.92 20.78
CA ARG A 12 -5.96 16.98 21.48
C ARG A 12 -5.51 15.57 21.90
N LEU A 13 -6.41 14.82 22.54
CA LEU A 13 -6.14 13.45 22.99
C LEU A 13 -5.91 12.50 21.81
N LEU A 14 -6.62 12.66 20.70
CA LEU A 14 -6.45 11.88 19.48
C LEU A 14 -5.04 12.07 18.90
N VAL A 15 -4.59 13.32 18.75
CA VAL A 15 -3.25 13.62 18.22
C VAL A 15 -2.18 13.06 19.16
N GLY A 16 -2.32 13.27 20.48
CA GLY A 16 -1.42 12.69 21.48
C GLY A 16 -1.36 11.16 21.42
N ALA A 17 -2.52 10.49 21.30
CA ALA A 17 -2.60 9.04 21.16
C ALA A 17 -1.97 8.52 19.87
N VAL A 18 -2.10 9.24 18.75
CA VAL A 18 -1.45 8.88 17.48
C VAL A 18 0.08 8.93 17.61
N PHE A 19 0.63 9.98 18.23
CA PHE A 19 2.07 10.05 18.51
C PHE A 19 2.53 8.95 19.46
N LEU A 20 1.76 8.66 20.51
CA LEU A 20 2.07 7.57 21.43
C LEU A 20 2.11 6.20 20.71
N LEU A 21 1.12 5.90 19.86
CA LEU A 21 1.11 4.68 19.06
C LEU A 21 2.29 4.62 18.08
N ALA A 22 2.69 5.76 17.49
CA ALA A 22 3.86 5.84 16.64
C ALA A 22 5.17 5.56 17.39
N VAL A 23 5.32 6.09 18.61
CA VAL A 23 6.46 5.82 19.50
C VAL A 23 6.52 4.34 19.88
N LEU A 24 5.40 3.76 20.33
CA LEU A 24 5.32 2.34 20.68
C LEU A 24 5.67 1.44 19.49
N GLY A 25 5.24 1.81 18.28
CA GLY A 25 5.60 1.11 17.05
C GLY A 25 7.10 1.15 16.74
N LYS A 26 7.75 2.31 16.93
CA LYS A 26 9.20 2.48 16.70
C LYS A 26 10.05 1.81 17.78
N LEU A 27 9.62 1.85 19.04
CA LEU A 27 10.31 1.20 20.16
C LEU A 27 10.30 -0.32 20.08
N ARG A 28 9.27 -0.93 19.48
CA ARG A 28 9.22 -2.39 19.26
C ARG A 28 10.28 -2.89 18.27
N ALA A 29 10.71 -2.05 17.33
CA ALA A 29 11.67 -2.44 16.30
C ALA A 29 12.56 -1.26 15.86
N PRO A 30 13.41 -0.70 16.75
CA PRO A 30 14.19 0.50 16.46
C PRO A 30 15.22 0.26 15.35
N ALA A 31 15.79 -0.94 15.27
CA ALA A 31 16.70 -1.33 14.20
C ALA A 31 16.03 -1.27 12.82
N ARG A 32 14.75 -1.68 12.70
CA ARG A 32 13.98 -1.60 11.46
C ARG A 32 13.65 -0.15 11.09
N PHE A 33 13.33 0.68 12.07
CA PHE A 33 13.11 2.10 11.81
C PHE A 33 14.40 2.77 11.28
N ARG A 34 15.55 2.49 11.90
CA ARG A 34 16.86 2.97 11.43
C ARG A 34 17.17 2.50 10.01
N ALA A 35 16.96 1.21 9.71
CA ALA A 35 17.17 0.65 8.37
C ALA A 35 16.30 1.37 7.32
N ASN A 36 15.05 1.69 7.65
CA ASN A 36 14.22 2.50 6.75
C ASN A 36 14.74 3.94 6.58
N LEU A 37 15.28 4.57 7.62
CA LEU A 37 15.92 5.89 7.46
C LEU A 37 17.09 5.79 6.46
N THR A 38 17.93 4.77 6.57
CA THR A 38 19.09 4.63 5.69
C THR A 38 18.71 4.22 4.27
N GLU A 39 17.92 3.16 4.12
CA GLU A 39 17.58 2.55 2.82
C GLU A 39 16.54 3.36 2.05
N SER A 40 15.50 3.84 2.75
CA SER A 40 14.39 4.53 2.10
C SER A 40 14.57 6.04 2.07
N MET A 41 15.13 6.64 3.14
CA MET A 41 15.37 8.09 3.15
C MET A 41 16.71 8.49 2.55
N GLY A 42 17.64 7.54 2.34
CA GLY A 42 19.00 7.86 1.87
C GLY A 42 19.82 8.61 2.91
N VAL A 43 19.42 8.52 4.18
CA VAL A 43 20.15 9.13 5.30
C VAL A 43 21.45 8.33 5.49
N PRO A 44 22.61 9.00 5.56
CA PRO A 44 23.87 8.30 5.83
C PRO A 44 23.77 7.48 7.13
N PRO A 45 24.37 6.27 7.20
CA PRO A 45 24.24 5.40 8.37
C PRO A 45 24.61 6.08 9.70
N ALA A 46 25.63 6.95 9.68
CA ALA A 46 26.04 7.75 10.83
C ALA A 46 24.93 8.68 11.34
N LEU A 47 24.24 9.38 10.42
CA LEU A 47 23.15 10.28 10.75
C LEU A 47 21.89 9.50 11.17
N GLY A 48 21.67 8.31 10.60
CA GLY A 48 20.57 7.42 10.99
C GLY A 48 20.65 6.96 12.45
N MET A 49 21.87 6.80 12.99
CA MET A 49 22.08 6.47 14.41
C MET A 49 21.66 7.59 15.35
N ALA A 50 21.84 8.86 14.96
CA ALA A 50 21.44 10.02 15.77
C ALA A 50 19.96 10.40 15.56
N LEU A 51 19.47 10.35 14.31
CA LEU A 51 18.10 10.73 13.99
C LEU A 51 17.06 9.74 14.53
N THR A 52 17.38 8.45 14.60
CA THR A 52 16.47 7.43 15.15
C THR A 52 16.00 7.78 16.57
N PRO A 53 16.89 7.92 17.58
CA PRO A 53 16.48 8.29 18.92
C PRO A 53 15.92 9.72 18.98
N ALA A 54 16.46 10.68 18.21
CA ALA A 54 15.98 12.05 18.21
C ALA A 54 14.50 12.16 17.80
N VAL A 55 14.09 11.46 16.73
CA VAL A 55 12.70 11.44 16.28
C VAL A 55 11.79 10.75 17.30
N ILE A 56 12.22 9.60 17.85
CA ILE A 56 11.44 8.87 18.87
C ILE A 56 11.22 9.75 20.11
N LEU A 57 12.27 10.44 20.58
CA LEU A 57 12.19 11.34 21.72
C LEU A 57 11.30 12.56 21.43
N ALA A 58 11.39 13.15 20.24
CA ALA A 58 10.54 14.27 19.84
C ALA A 58 9.06 13.84 19.81
N GLU A 59 8.74 12.70 19.20
CA GLU A 59 7.38 12.16 19.18
C GLU A 59 6.87 11.82 20.59
N ALA A 60 7.71 11.25 21.46
CA ALA A 60 7.36 10.93 22.83
C ALA A 60 7.10 12.19 23.67
N ALA A 61 7.94 13.22 23.53
CA ALA A 61 7.75 14.50 24.19
C ALA A 61 6.43 15.14 23.76
N LEU A 62 6.13 15.17 22.46
CA LEU A 62 4.86 15.69 21.94
C LEU A 62 3.66 14.88 22.46
N ALA A 63 3.74 13.55 22.49
CA ALA A 63 2.67 12.71 23.05
C ALA A 63 2.40 13.05 24.52
N LEU A 64 3.44 13.15 25.35
CA LEU A 64 3.31 13.47 26.78
C LEU A 64 2.76 14.89 26.99
N MET A 65 3.28 15.88 26.27
CA MET A 65 2.80 17.25 26.35
C MET A 65 1.33 17.36 25.93
N LEU A 66 0.94 16.69 24.84
CA LEU A 66 -0.44 16.70 24.35
C LEU A 66 -1.39 15.94 25.24
N LEU A 67 -0.99 14.83 25.88
CA LEU A 67 -1.86 14.09 26.79
C LEU A 67 -1.98 14.80 28.14
N GLY A 68 -0.87 15.33 28.67
CA GLY A 68 -0.80 16.06 29.93
C GLY A 68 -1.28 17.51 29.87
N ASP A 69 -1.70 18.00 28.70
CA ASP A 69 -2.11 19.40 28.47
C ASP A 69 -1.01 20.45 28.77
N VAL A 70 0.26 20.04 28.67
CA VAL A 70 1.40 20.90 28.98
C VAL A 70 1.77 21.70 27.72
N GLN A 71 1.55 23.02 27.76
CA GLN A 71 1.85 23.92 26.63
C GLN A 71 1.24 23.43 25.30
N ALA A 72 0.08 22.78 25.37
CA ALA A 72 -0.52 22.10 24.23
C ALA A 72 -0.76 23.06 23.05
N ARG A 73 -1.22 24.28 23.35
CA ARG A 73 -1.55 25.28 22.32
C ARG A 73 -0.36 26.04 21.78
N THR A 74 0.55 26.45 22.66
CA THR A 74 1.68 27.33 22.30
C THR A 74 2.81 26.56 21.64
N PHE A 75 3.03 25.30 22.02
CA PHE A 75 4.17 24.53 21.55
C PHE A 75 3.78 23.18 20.96
N ALA A 76 3.05 22.33 21.69
CA ALA A 76 2.92 20.92 21.30
C ALA A 76 2.10 20.73 20.01
N MET A 77 0.96 21.42 19.84
CA MET A 77 0.15 21.34 18.62
C MET A 77 0.84 21.96 17.40
N PRO A 78 1.47 23.15 17.47
CA PRO A 78 2.27 23.68 16.36
C PRO A 78 3.45 22.77 15.99
N ALA A 79 4.18 22.25 16.97
CA ALA A 79 5.30 21.33 16.72
C ALA A 79 4.82 20.01 16.09
N ALA A 80 3.71 19.46 16.57
CA ALA A 80 3.04 18.30 15.97
C ALA A 80 2.63 18.57 14.51
N LEU A 81 2.09 19.76 14.22
CA LEU A 81 1.71 20.17 12.86
C LEU A 81 2.92 20.21 11.94
N VAL A 82 4.01 20.87 12.36
CA VAL A 82 5.26 20.96 11.58
C VAL A 82 5.85 19.57 11.33
N LEU A 83 5.90 18.72 12.36
CA LEU A 83 6.41 17.36 12.25
C LEU A 83 5.56 16.51 11.29
N LEU A 84 4.23 16.60 11.37
CA LEU A 84 3.31 15.90 10.46
C LEU A 84 3.41 16.41 9.03
N ILE A 85 3.51 17.72 8.81
CA ILE A 85 3.69 18.30 7.48
C ILE A 85 5.02 17.82 6.89
N GLY A 86 6.13 17.94 7.63
CA GLY A 86 7.44 17.50 7.18
C GLY A 86 7.46 16.02 6.81
N PHE A 87 6.90 15.17 7.69
CA PHE A 87 6.77 13.74 7.41
C PHE A 87 5.87 13.45 6.20
N THR A 88 4.76 14.17 6.05
CA THR A 88 3.83 13.98 4.93
C THR A 88 4.43 14.43 3.60
N CYS A 89 5.08 15.58 3.55
CA CYS A 89 5.81 16.06 2.38
C CYS A 89 6.91 15.07 1.98
N PHE A 90 7.66 14.55 2.96
CA PHE A 90 8.67 13.54 2.71
C PHE A 90 8.08 12.26 2.11
N VAL A 91 7.03 11.72 2.71
CA VAL A 91 6.34 10.52 2.23
C VAL A 91 5.76 10.75 0.83
N ALA A 92 5.16 11.90 0.57
CA ALA A 92 4.61 12.27 -0.73
C ALA A 92 5.71 12.40 -1.80
N TYR A 93 6.82 13.06 -1.49
CA TYR A 93 7.98 13.15 -2.39
C TYR A 93 8.49 11.76 -2.76
N LYS A 94 8.66 10.88 -1.77
CA LYS A 94 9.12 9.50 -1.99
C LYS A 94 8.11 8.65 -2.74
N TYR A 95 6.82 8.84 -2.51
CA TYR A 95 5.74 8.19 -3.26
C TYR A 95 5.76 8.56 -4.75
N VAL A 96 6.16 9.79 -5.08
CA VAL A 96 6.25 10.27 -6.47
C VAL A 96 7.58 9.85 -7.12
N THR A 97 8.68 9.93 -6.39
CA THR A 97 10.04 9.73 -6.94
C THR A 97 10.49 8.27 -6.96
N ALA A 98 10.26 7.50 -5.90
CA ALA A 98 10.74 6.13 -5.76
C ALA A 98 9.61 5.10 -6.02
N ASP A 99 9.93 4.04 -6.79
CA ASP A 99 8.96 3.00 -7.19
C ASP A 99 8.38 2.19 -6.02
N SER A 100 9.06 2.17 -4.86
CA SER A 100 8.58 1.52 -3.64
C SER A 100 9.36 2.01 -2.43
N VAL A 101 8.72 2.81 -1.57
CA VAL A 101 9.29 3.18 -0.27
C VAL A 101 8.64 2.36 0.82
N ARG A 102 9.48 1.74 1.65
CA ARG A 102 9.10 0.89 2.78
C ARG A 102 8.86 1.80 3.98
N CYS A 103 7.67 1.75 4.60
CA CYS A 103 7.38 2.52 5.80
C CYS A 103 7.05 1.58 6.97
N SER A 104 7.96 1.47 7.95
CA SER A 104 7.69 0.76 9.23
C SER A 104 7.17 1.68 10.34
N CYS A 105 6.41 2.73 10.02
CA CYS A 105 5.99 3.75 10.99
C CYS A 105 5.11 3.23 12.15
N PHE A 106 4.54 2.02 12.04
CA PHE A 106 3.68 1.41 13.05
C PHE A 106 4.09 -0.01 13.45
N GLY A 107 5.34 -0.40 13.20
CA GLY A 107 5.89 -1.68 13.65
C GLY A 107 5.40 -2.94 12.91
N GLU A 108 4.56 -2.80 11.88
CA GLU A 108 4.13 -3.92 11.03
C GLU A 108 5.09 -4.27 9.90
N ALA A 109 4.96 -5.50 9.40
CA ALA A 109 5.70 -6.07 8.29
C ALA A 109 5.69 -5.16 7.05
N GLU A 110 6.79 -5.18 6.32
CA GLU A 110 7.15 -4.32 5.18
C GLU A 110 5.97 -4.09 4.22
N ARG A 111 5.25 -2.97 4.39
CA ARG A 111 4.11 -2.60 3.55
C ARG A 111 4.47 -1.47 2.57
N PRO A 112 4.03 -1.54 1.30
CA PRO A 112 4.19 -0.44 0.36
C PRO A 112 3.34 0.76 0.82
N LEU A 113 3.93 1.95 0.80
CA LEU A 113 3.24 3.21 1.13
C LEU A 113 1.93 3.38 0.34
N SER A 114 0.84 3.64 1.06
CA SER A 114 -0.49 3.77 0.48
C SER A 114 -0.95 5.23 0.44
N VAL A 115 -1.80 5.57 -0.52
CA VAL A 115 -2.48 6.90 -0.58
C VAL A 115 -3.30 7.14 0.69
N TYR A 116 -3.78 6.08 1.34
CA TYR A 116 -4.50 6.18 2.61
C TYR A 116 -3.63 6.69 3.76
N ASP A 117 -2.31 6.45 3.73
CA ASP A 117 -1.39 7.00 4.73
C ASP A 117 -1.27 8.53 4.56
N LEU A 118 -1.22 9.04 3.32
CA LEU A 118 -1.24 10.48 3.03
C LEU A 118 -2.59 11.11 3.42
N LEU A 119 -3.71 10.45 3.10
CA LEU A 119 -5.04 10.94 3.46
C LEU A 119 -5.18 11.06 4.98
N ARG A 120 -4.77 10.03 5.73
CA ARG A 120 -4.78 10.04 7.19
C ARG A 120 -3.99 11.23 7.75
N ASN A 121 -2.77 11.45 7.28
CA ASN A 121 -1.96 12.56 7.75
C ASN A 121 -2.59 13.91 7.37
N GLY A 122 -3.15 14.03 6.16
CA GLY A 122 -3.87 15.23 5.71
C GLY A 122 -5.06 15.55 6.61
N LEU A 123 -5.83 14.54 7.02
CA LEU A 123 -6.93 14.70 7.98
C LEU A 123 -6.44 15.19 9.35
N LEU A 124 -5.34 14.63 9.87
CA LEU A 124 -4.75 15.08 11.14
C LEU A 124 -4.21 16.51 11.06
N ILE A 125 -3.51 16.85 9.96
CA ILE A 125 -3.00 18.21 9.70
C ILE A 125 -4.17 19.20 9.67
N GLY A 126 -5.22 18.91 8.91
CA GLY A 126 -6.41 19.76 8.83
C GLY A 126 -7.10 19.93 10.17
N ALA A 127 -7.21 18.84 10.95
CA ALA A 127 -7.82 18.90 12.27
C ALA A 127 -6.98 19.75 13.26
N ILE A 128 -5.65 19.57 13.28
CA ILE A 128 -4.75 20.39 14.11
C ILE A 128 -4.84 21.87 13.73
N ALA A 129 -4.86 22.18 12.43
CA ALA A 129 -5.02 23.55 11.95
C ALA A 129 -6.36 24.17 12.42
N CYS A 130 -7.46 23.42 12.32
CA CYS A 130 -8.76 23.86 12.83
C CYS A 130 -8.74 24.09 14.35
N TRP A 131 -8.09 23.21 15.11
CA TRP A 131 -7.95 23.34 16.55
C TRP A 131 -7.15 24.58 16.97
N LEU A 132 -6.07 24.89 16.25
CA LEU A 132 -5.25 26.08 16.49
C LEU A 132 -5.99 27.37 16.16
N TYR A 133 -6.74 27.37 15.05
CA TYR A 133 -7.49 28.53 14.57
C TYR A 133 -8.74 28.82 15.41
N TRP A 134 -9.42 27.77 15.91
CA TRP A 134 -10.67 27.90 16.64
C TRP A 134 -10.52 27.52 18.12
N PRO A 135 -10.03 28.44 18.98
CA PRO A 135 -9.88 28.14 20.39
C PRO A 135 -11.19 27.81 21.07
N ALA A 136 -11.20 26.68 21.77
CA ALA A 136 -12.24 26.40 22.73
C ALA A 136 -12.02 27.24 24.01
N PRO A 137 -13.10 27.75 24.63
CA PRO A 137 -13.00 28.35 25.95
C PRO A 137 -12.53 27.32 26.99
N PRO A 138 -11.86 27.76 28.07
CA PRO A 138 -11.46 26.87 29.14
C PRO A 138 -12.69 26.17 29.73
N ALA A 139 -12.59 24.85 29.91
CA ALA A 139 -13.66 24.03 30.45
C ALA A 139 -13.11 23.15 31.57
N GLN A 140 -13.87 23.01 32.65
CA GLN A 140 -13.58 22.07 33.73
C GLN A 140 -14.19 20.71 33.37
N TRP A 141 -13.36 19.67 33.37
CA TRP A 141 -13.76 18.32 32.97
C TRP A 141 -13.89 17.44 34.20
N THR A 142 -15.00 16.71 34.31
CA THR A 142 -15.12 15.66 35.33
C THR A 142 -14.26 14.45 34.93
N PRO A 143 -13.82 13.60 35.89
CA PRO A 143 -13.06 12.39 35.57
C PRO A 143 -13.78 11.47 34.57
N ALA A 144 -15.11 11.37 34.65
CA ALA A 144 -15.91 10.59 33.71
C ALA A 144 -15.87 11.15 32.27
N GLN A 145 -15.92 12.48 32.11
CA GLN A 145 -15.81 13.12 30.80
C GLN A 145 -14.42 12.91 30.20
N LEU A 146 -13.38 13.02 31.01
CA LEU A 146 -12.00 12.78 30.57
C LEU A 146 -11.79 11.32 30.14
N ALA A 147 -12.32 10.36 30.91
CA ALA A 147 -12.28 8.95 30.57
C ALA A 147 -12.99 8.66 29.24
N LEU A 148 -14.19 9.20 29.04
CA LEU A 148 -14.95 9.05 27.80
C LEU A 148 -14.23 9.68 26.60
N ALA A 149 -13.69 10.88 26.75
CA ALA A 149 -12.93 11.55 25.70
C ALA A 149 -11.64 10.79 25.34
N SER A 150 -10.96 10.22 26.34
CA SER A 150 -9.76 9.40 26.16
C SER A 150 -10.08 8.08 25.44
N ALA A 151 -11.18 7.42 25.80
CA ALA A 151 -11.65 6.22 25.13
C ALA A 151 -12.02 6.50 23.66
N ALA A 152 -12.77 7.58 23.41
CA ALA A 152 -13.13 8.01 22.05
C ALA A 152 -11.87 8.33 21.22
N ALA A 153 -10.93 9.10 21.78
CA ALA A 153 -9.67 9.42 21.13
C ALA A 153 -8.83 8.17 20.82
N LEU A 154 -8.75 7.21 21.73
CA LEU A 154 -8.02 5.97 21.52
C LEU A 154 -8.65 5.11 20.42
N VAL A 155 -9.97 4.94 20.42
CA VAL A 155 -10.70 4.21 19.37
C VAL A 155 -10.46 4.87 18.01
N LEU A 156 -10.56 6.20 17.93
CA LEU A 156 -10.27 6.95 16.70
C LEU A 156 -8.80 6.80 16.28
N ALA A 157 -7.84 6.86 17.21
CA ALA A 157 -6.41 6.72 16.92
C ALA A 157 -6.08 5.33 16.37
N VAL A 158 -6.65 4.28 16.97
CA VAL A 158 -6.50 2.88 16.50
C VAL A 158 -7.16 2.72 15.13
N GLY A 159 -8.39 3.19 14.95
CA GLY A 159 -9.11 3.14 13.68
C GLY A 159 -8.36 3.85 12.55
N LEU A 160 -7.87 5.08 12.79
CA LEU A 160 -7.04 5.82 11.85
C LEU A 160 -5.73 5.10 11.54
N SER A 161 -5.13 4.45 12.54
CA SER A 161 -3.88 3.67 12.35
C SER A 161 -4.10 2.40 11.53
N ARG A 162 -5.28 1.79 11.62
CA ARG A 162 -5.68 0.56 10.91
C ARG A 162 -6.50 0.82 9.65
N LEU A 163 -6.66 2.08 9.24
CA LEU A 163 -7.55 2.48 8.15
C LEU A 163 -7.23 1.76 6.83
N HIS A 164 -5.95 1.58 6.52
CA HIS A 164 -5.52 0.86 5.32
C HIS A 164 -5.98 -0.60 5.34
N GLU A 165 -5.67 -1.34 6.42
CA GLU A 165 -6.07 -2.74 6.55
C GLU A 165 -7.59 -2.90 6.52
N MET A 166 -8.32 -2.01 7.19
CA MET A 166 -9.78 -2.03 7.17
C MET A 166 -10.33 -1.85 5.76
N ILE A 167 -9.81 -0.88 4.99
CA ILE A 167 -10.25 -0.65 3.60
C ILE A 167 -9.88 -1.83 2.71
N VAL A 168 -8.68 -2.40 2.85
CA VAL A 168 -8.25 -3.57 2.07
C VAL A 168 -9.12 -4.77 2.39
N ARG A 169 -9.31 -5.11 3.67
CA ARG A 169 -10.17 -6.21 4.09
C ARG A 169 -11.60 -6.03 3.61
N PHE A 170 -12.14 -4.82 3.71
CA PHE A 170 -13.49 -4.51 3.24
C PHE A 170 -13.61 -4.63 1.71
N ARG A 171 -12.57 -4.23 0.97
CA ARG A 171 -12.50 -4.43 -0.48
C ARG A 171 -12.45 -5.91 -0.85
N VAL A 172 -11.62 -6.70 -0.16
CA VAL A 172 -11.52 -8.16 -0.37
C VAL A 172 -12.85 -8.84 -0.02
N ALA A 173 -13.49 -8.48 1.09
CA ALA A 173 -14.77 -9.05 1.51
C ALA A 173 -15.92 -8.72 0.53
N ARG A 174 -15.84 -7.59 -0.17
CA ARG A 174 -16.79 -7.21 -1.25
C ARG A 174 -16.31 -7.64 -2.64
N ALA A 175 -15.11 -8.18 -2.77
CA ALA A 175 -14.61 -8.59 -4.06
C ALA A 175 -15.40 -9.82 -4.50
N PRO A 176 -15.71 -9.96 -5.80
CA PRO A 176 -16.28 -11.20 -6.32
C PRO A 176 -15.42 -12.39 -5.89
N GLN A 177 -16.01 -13.57 -5.67
CA GLN A 177 -15.20 -14.77 -5.44
C GLN A 177 -14.26 -14.98 -6.65
N ALA A 178 -13.04 -15.42 -6.36
CA ALA A 178 -12.14 -15.83 -7.43
C ALA A 178 -12.75 -17.05 -8.13
N PRO A 179 -12.60 -17.16 -9.47
CA PRO A 179 -13.10 -18.33 -10.19
C PRO A 179 -12.49 -19.61 -9.61
N ALA A 180 -13.32 -20.63 -9.42
CA ALA A 180 -12.84 -21.93 -8.98
C ALA A 180 -12.11 -22.66 -10.13
N LEU A 181 -11.27 -23.64 -9.81
CA LEU A 181 -10.68 -24.51 -10.83
C LEU A 181 -11.80 -25.21 -11.61
N GLY A 182 -11.71 -25.19 -12.94
CA GLY A 182 -12.71 -25.67 -13.88
C GLY A 182 -13.84 -24.68 -14.18
N GLU A 183 -13.91 -23.54 -13.52
CA GLU A 183 -14.91 -22.51 -13.79
C GLU A 183 -14.48 -21.60 -14.95
N HIS A 184 -15.45 -21.19 -15.77
CA HIS A 184 -15.21 -20.29 -16.90
C HIS A 184 -14.85 -18.88 -16.42
N VAL A 185 -13.70 -18.37 -16.86
CA VAL A 185 -13.23 -17.04 -16.45
C VAL A 185 -13.94 -15.96 -17.26
N ALA A 186 -14.67 -15.09 -16.57
CA ALA A 186 -15.42 -14.02 -17.22
C ALA A 186 -14.52 -13.09 -18.04
N ALA A 187 -14.87 -12.92 -19.32
CA ALA A 187 -14.16 -12.03 -20.23
C ALA A 187 -14.19 -10.57 -19.77
N VAL A 188 -13.03 -9.92 -19.78
CA VAL A 188 -12.86 -8.50 -19.48
C VAL A 188 -12.13 -7.79 -20.61
N MET A 189 -12.64 -6.61 -20.96
CA MET A 189 -12.00 -5.74 -21.95
C MET A 189 -10.93 -4.87 -21.28
N GLY A 190 -9.72 -4.89 -21.84
CA GLY A 190 -8.58 -4.05 -21.51
C GLY A 190 -8.06 -3.26 -22.71
N ARG A 191 -6.94 -2.57 -22.52
CA ARG A 191 -6.20 -1.87 -23.58
C ARG A 191 -4.72 -2.22 -23.49
N MET A 192 -4.10 -2.55 -24.60
CA MET A 192 -2.65 -2.77 -24.69
C MET A 192 -1.89 -1.52 -24.20
N LEU A 193 -0.79 -1.72 -23.47
CA LEU A 193 0.03 -0.63 -22.93
C LEU A 193 0.78 0.15 -24.01
N ASP A 194 1.14 -0.55 -25.08
CA ASP A 194 2.03 -0.03 -26.12
C ASP A 194 1.28 0.89 -27.09
N ASP A 195 0.27 0.34 -27.78
CA ASP A 195 -0.49 1.01 -28.83
C ASP A 195 -1.92 1.40 -28.42
N GLY A 196 -2.37 1.01 -27.22
CA GLY A 196 -3.72 1.32 -26.74
C GLY A 196 -4.84 0.51 -27.38
N ARG A 197 -4.55 -0.47 -28.25
CA ARG A 197 -5.57 -1.32 -28.89
C ARG A 197 -6.41 -2.05 -27.83
N PRO A 198 -7.73 -2.20 -28.04
CA PRO A 198 -8.55 -3.00 -27.15
C PRO A 198 -8.14 -4.48 -27.22
N GLU A 199 -8.07 -5.14 -26.07
CA GLU A 199 -7.74 -6.57 -25.95
C GLU A 199 -8.75 -7.22 -24.99
N MET A 200 -9.33 -8.35 -25.39
CA MET A 200 -10.22 -9.17 -24.54
C MET A 200 -9.41 -10.21 -23.77
N LEU A 201 -9.71 -10.39 -22.48
CA LEU A 201 -9.04 -11.35 -21.60
C LEU A 201 -10.06 -12.21 -20.82
N PRO A 202 -9.97 -13.54 -20.81
CA PRO A 202 -9.14 -14.35 -21.71
C PRO A 202 -9.53 -14.16 -23.18
N GLY A 203 -8.59 -14.40 -24.09
CA GLY A 203 -8.88 -14.45 -25.52
C GLY A 203 -9.63 -15.74 -25.89
N VAL A 204 -10.10 -15.84 -27.13
CA VAL A 204 -10.79 -17.04 -27.64
C VAL A 204 -9.76 -17.97 -28.30
N GLU A 205 -9.97 -19.29 -28.21
CA GLU A 205 -9.30 -20.37 -28.97
C GLU A 205 -7.82 -20.67 -28.62
N GLN A 206 -7.20 -19.94 -27.69
CA GLN A 206 -5.82 -20.20 -27.27
C GLN A 206 -5.71 -20.22 -25.74
N ALA A 207 -4.93 -21.15 -25.20
CA ALA A 207 -4.58 -21.14 -23.79
C ALA A 207 -3.85 -19.83 -23.44
N VAL A 208 -4.18 -19.23 -22.29
CA VAL A 208 -3.62 -17.95 -21.88
C VAL A 208 -3.19 -17.98 -20.41
N ALA A 209 -1.97 -17.52 -20.15
CA ALA A 209 -1.48 -17.23 -18.81
C ALA A 209 -1.62 -15.73 -18.53
N LEU A 210 -2.56 -15.37 -17.67
CA LEU A 210 -2.71 -14.01 -17.18
C LEU A 210 -1.83 -13.80 -15.95
N LEU A 211 -0.85 -12.91 -16.06
CA LEU A 211 0.10 -12.62 -14.99
C LEU A 211 -0.21 -11.27 -14.35
N PHE A 212 -0.33 -11.26 -13.03
CA PHE A 212 -0.66 -10.08 -12.23
C PHE A 212 0.59 -9.63 -11.47
N LEU A 213 1.27 -8.64 -12.06
CA LEU A 213 2.42 -7.98 -11.46
C LEU A 213 2.07 -6.56 -11.04
N SER A 214 2.71 -6.09 -9.98
CA SER A 214 2.55 -4.74 -9.46
C SER A 214 3.91 -4.08 -9.37
N SER A 215 4.02 -2.82 -9.76
CA SER A 215 5.27 -2.06 -9.61
C SER A 215 5.62 -1.82 -8.14
N ARG A 216 4.65 -2.03 -7.23
CA ARG A 216 4.80 -1.88 -5.77
C ARG A 216 5.14 -3.18 -5.07
N CYS A 217 5.18 -4.29 -5.79
CA CYS A 217 5.50 -5.62 -5.27
C CYS A 217 7.02 -5.87 -5.42
N PRO A 218 7.78 -5.97 -4.30
CA PRO A 218 9.23 -6.10 -4.36
C PRO A 218 9.71 -7.33 -5.15
N SER A 219 9.05 -8.48 -4.95
CA SER A 219 9.38 -9.73 -5.64
C SER A 219 9.03 -9.72 -7.12
N CYS A 220 8.09 -8.88 -7.56
CA CYS A 220 7.64 -8.83 -8.95
C CYS A 220 8.74 -8.33 -9.90
N ARG A 221 9.60 -7.40 -9.46
CA ARG A 221 10.70 -6.88 -10.30
C ARG A 221 11.73 -7.96 -10.62
N GLY A 222 12.03 -8.84 -9.65
CA GLY A 222 12.96 -9.96 -9.83
C GLY A 222 12.49 -11.01 -10.83
N LYS A 223 11.17 -11.12 -11.06
CA LYS A 223 10.56 -12.09 -11.97
C LYS A 223 10.45 -11.59 -13.42
N LEU A 224 10.71 -10.30 -13.68
CA LEU A 224 10.58 -9.74 -15.04
C LEU A 224 11.54 -10.39 -16.05
N PRO A 225 12.84 -10.63 -15.73
CA PRO A 225 13.74 -11.30 -16.67
C PRO A 225 13.33 -12.75 -16.95
N GLU A 226 12.88 -13.48 -15.92
CA GLU A 226 12.35 -14.84 -16.05
C GLU A 226 11.15 -14.85 -17.01
N ILE A 227 10.15 -14.01 -16.78
CA ILE A 227 8.96 -13.92 -17.62
C ILE A 227 9.30 -13.52 -19.06
N ALA A 228 10.25 -12.59 -19.24
CA ALA A 228 10.71 -12.19 -20.57
C ALA A 228 11.35 -13.36 -21.33
N GLY A 229 12.12 -14.21 -20.64
CA GLY A 229 12.71 -15.42 -21.23
C GLY A 229 11.68 -16.47 -21.65
N LEU A 230 10.52 -16.50 -21.00
CA LEU A 230 9.44 -17.45 -21.30
C LEU A 230 8.54 -17.04 -22.46
N LEU A 231 8.66 -15.82 -22.98
CA LEU A 231 7.72 -15.32 -24.00
C LEU A 231 7.82 -16.06 -25.33
N ALA A 232 9.04 -16.30 -25.82
CA ALA A 232 9.25 -17.02 -27.08
C ALA A 232 8.80 -18.50 -26.97
N PRO A 233 9.28 -19.27 -25.98
CA PRO A 233 8.88 -20.67 -25.81
C PRO A 233 7.38 -20.84 -25.58
N ALA A 234 6.74 -19.90 -24.87
CA ALA A 234 5.29 -19.94 -24.69
C ALA A 234 4.54 -19.82 -26.02
N VAL A 235 4.96 -18.91 -26.91
CA VAL A 235 4.33 -18.75 -28.22
C VAL A 235 4.48 -20.02 -29.07
N GLU A 236 5.65 -20.66 -29.03
CA GLU A 236 5.92 -21.93 -29.73
C GLU A 236 5.06 -23.07 -29.19
N ALA A 237 4.87 -23.13 -27.87
CA ALA A 237 3.98 -24.08 -27.20
C ALA A 237 2.49 -23.75 -27.37
N GLY A 238 2.13 -22.71 -28.12
CA GLY A 238 0.75 -22.29 -28.31
C GLY A 238 0.11 -21.64 -27.06
N LEU A 239 0.91 -21.20 -26.10
CA LEU A 239 0.48 -20.49 -24.89
C LEU A 239 0.66 -18.97 -25.05
N LYS A 240 -0.43 -18.23 -24.87
CA LYS A 240 -0.40 -16.77 -24.85
C LYS A 240 -0.10 -16.24 -23.45
N ILE A 241 0.97 -15.48 -23.26
CA ILE A 241 1.24 -14.79 -21.98
C ILE A 241 0.75 -13.34 -22.06
N ARG A 242 0.04 -12.87 -21.02
CA ARG A 242 -0.41 -11.49 -20.88
C ARG A 242 -0.14 -10.96 -19.47
N LEU A 243 0.55 -9.82 -19.38
CA LEU A 243 0.66 -9.07 -18.13
C LEU A 243 -0.60 -8.21 -17.95
N VAL A 244 -1.32 -8.35 -16.83
CA VAL A 244 -2.56 -7.61 -16.57
C VAL A 244 -2.33 -6.64 -15.41
N SER A 245 -2.65 -5.36 -15.61
CA SER A 245 -2.48 -4.35 -14.56
C SER A 245 -3.57 -3.27 -14.56
N ALA A 246 -3.92 -2.78 -13.37
CA ALA A 246 -4.78 -1.60 -13.19
C ALA A 246 -3.99 -0.30 -13.01
N GLU A 247 -2.66 -0.35 -13.09
CA GLU A 247 -1.80 0.80 -12.82
C GLU A 247 -1.79 1.84 -13.97
N PRO A 248 -1.38 3.09 -13.68
CA PRO A 248 -1.21 4.12 -14.71
C PRO A 248 -0.14 3.73 -15.72
N ALA A 249 -0.33 4.07 -17.01
CA ALA A 249 0.61 3.71 -18.08
C ALA A 249 2.04 4.21 -17.83
N TRP A 250 2.20 5.45 -17.36
CA TRP A 250 3.51 6.04 -17.08
C TRP A 250 4.32 5.20 -16.08
N ARG A 251 3.65 4.64 -15.07
CA ARG A 251 4.29 3.83 -14.04
C ARG A 251 4.65 2.45 -14.56
N LEU A 252 3.75 1.84 -15.34
CA LEU A 252 4.02 0.56 -15.99
C LEU A 252 5.19 0.63 -16.97
N ARG A 253 5.29 1.72 -17.74
CA ARG A 253 6.43 1.94 -18.65
C ARG A 253 7.77 2.07 -17.91
N ARG A 254 7.77 2.63 -16.70
CA ARG A 254 8.96 2.69 -15.82
C ARG A 254 9.27 1.35 -15.18
N PHE A 255 8.25 0.59 -14.79
CA PHE A 255 8.40 -0.70 -14.14
C PHE A 255 8.88 -1.80 -15.11
N LEU A 256 8.29 -1.86 -16.30
CA LEU A 256 8.60 -2.82 -17.34
C LEU A 256 9.79 -2.32 -18.15
N ALA A 257 10.97 -2.82 -17.82
CA ALA A 257 12.18 -2.61 -18.59
C ALA A 257 12.12 -3.47 -19.87
N GLY A 258 12.08 -2.84 -21.04
CA GLY A 258 12.08 -3.52 -22.33
C GLY A 258 10.73 -3.55 -23.05
N ASP A 259 10.77 -3.55 -24.37
CA ASP A 259 9.58 -3.42 -25.22
C ASP A 259 8.76 -4.71 -25.29
N ALA A 260 9.40 -5.88 -25.11
CA ALA A 260 8.72 -7.18 -25.14
C ALA A 260 7.64 -7.31 -24.04
N LEU A 261 7.97 -6.98 -22.79
CA LEU A 261 7.01 -7.03 -21.68
C LEU A 261 5.91 -5.96 -21.82
N ARG A 262 6.24 -4.78 -22.37
CA ARG A 262 5.26 -3.72 -22.65
C ARG A 262 4.27 -4.15 -23.73
N ALA A 263 4.75 -4.84 -24.77
CA ALA A 263 3.95 -5.33 -25.89
C ALA A 263 2.94 -6.41 -25.48
N ILE A 264 3.15 -7.13 -24.38
CA ILE A 264 2.18 -8.11 -23.86
C ILE A 264 1.33 -7.58 -22.69
N THR A 265 1.54 -6.32 -22.27
CA THR A 265 0.86 -5.75 -21.11
C THR A 265 -0.49 -5.17 -21.49
N VAL A 266 -1.53 -5.59 -20.78
CA VAL A 266 -2.90 -5.11 -20.92
C VAL A 266 -3.28 -4.33 -19.66
N ARG A 267 -3.69 -3.09 -19.88
CA ARG A 267 -4.27 -2.24 -18.85
C ARG A 267 -5.77 -2.46 -18.76
N VAL A 268 -6.26 -2.71 -17.56
CA VAL A 268 -7.68 -2.91 -17.27
C VAL A 268 -8.14 -1.92 -16.19
N GLY A 269 -9.41 -1.50 -16.24
CA GLY A 269 -9.98 -0.66 -15.17
C GLY A 269 -10.07 -1.42 -13.85
N GLY A 270 -9.93 -0.73 -12.70
CA GLY A 270 -9.85 -1.39 -11.39
C GLY A 270 -11.01 -2.34 -11.06
N ARG A 271 -12.25 -2.03 -11.48
CA ARG A 271 -13.40 -2.94 -11.30
C ARG A 271 -13.28 -4.22 -12.14
N ARG A 272 -12.73 -4.14 -13.35
CA ARG A 272 -12.52 -5.30 -14.25
C ARG A 272 -11.33 -6.13 -13.78
N TYR A 273 -10.26 -5.46 -13.35
CA TYR A 273 -9.11 -6.12 -12.72
C TYR A 273 -9.54 -6.97 -11.53
N ALA A 274 -10.37 -6.43 -10.63
CA ALA A 274 -10.87 -7.14 -9.46
C ALA A 274 -11.82 -8.31 -9.77
N ARG A 275 -12.31 -8.45 -11.02
CA ARG A 275 -13.04 -9.66 -11.43
C ARG A 275 -12.11 -10.83 -11.73
N LEU A 276 -10.92 -10.54 -12.26
CA LEU A 276 -9.91 -11.55 -12.53
C LEU A 276 -9.07 -11.84 -11.28
N ASN A 277 -8.68 -10.81 -10.53
CA ASN A 277 -7.86 -10.93 -9.33
C ASN A 277 -8.51 -10.16 -8.16
N PRO A 278 -9.56 -10.72 -7.53
CA PRO A 278 -10.32 -10.05 -6.48
C PRO A 278 -9.51 -9.73 -5.22
N ALA A 279 -8.57 -10.62 -4.88
CA ALA A 279 -7.67 -10.47 -3.74
C ALA A 279 -6.48 -9.51 -4.03
N MET A 280 -6.38 -8.96 -5.24
CA MET A 280 -5.29 -8.05 -5.66
C MET A 280 -3.89 -8.63 -5.41
N GLN A 281 -3.75 -9.94 -5.58
CA GLN A 281 -2.50 -10.66 -5.32
C GLN A 281 -1.46 -10.31 -6.38
N ALA A 282 -0.20 -10.20 -5.96
CA ALA A 282 0.95 -10.05 -6.84
C ALA A 282 2.21 -10.55 -6.09
N PRO A 283 3.08 -11.36 -6.72
CA PRO A 283 3.02 -11.87 -8.07
C PRO A 283 2.07 -13.08 -8.18
N TYR A 284 1.02 -12.96 -8.98
CA TYR A 284 -0.04 -13.97 -9.09
C TYR A 284 -0.30 -14.31 -10.55
N TYR A 285 -0.80 -15.50 -10.84
CA TYR A 285 -1.18 -15.89 -12.20
C TYR A 285 -2.51 -16.64 -12.24
N LEU A 286 -3.13 -16.63 -13.42
CA LEU A 286 -4.22 -17.51 -13.81
C LEU A 286 -3.83 -18.20 -15.11
N PHE A 287 -3.90 -19.51 -15.14
CA PHE A 287 -3.76 -20.31 -16.35
C PHE A 287 -5.14 -20.72 -16.84
N ILE A 288 -5.49 -20.28 -18.04
CA ILE A 288 -6.81 -20.42 -18.61
C ILE A 288 -6.68 -21.25 -19.89
N GLY A 289 -7.45 -22.33 -19.97
CA GLY A 289 -7.44 -23.21 -21.13
C GLY A 289 -8.05 -22.57 -22.38
N PRO A 290 -7.95 -23.21 -23.56
CA PRO A 290 -8.56 -22.72 -24.80
C PRO A 290 -10.09 -22.58 -24.74
N SER A 291 -10.76 -23.34 -23.87
CA SER A 291 -12.20 -23.25 -23.59
C SER A 291 -12.58 -22.05 -22.71
N GLY A 292 -11.60 -21.32 -22.16
CA GLY A 292 -11.81 -20.21 -21.22
C GLY A 292 -11.95 -20.64 -19.76
N ASP A 293 -11.79 -21.92 -19.45
CA ASP A 293 -11.90 -22.45 -18.08
C ASP A 293 -10.57 -22.31 -17.33
N LEU A 294 -10.67 -22.01 -16.03
CA LEU A 294 -9.51 -21.87 -15.16
C LEU A 294 -8.88 -23.24 -14.87
N GLN A 295 -7.63 -23.45 -15.28
CA GLN A 295 -6.94 -24.73 -15.09
C GLN A 295 -5.95 -24.71 -13.92
N ALA A 296 -5.31 -23.57 -13.67
CA ALA A 296 -4.44 -23.37 -12.52
C ALA A 296 -4.43 -21.89 -12.10
N ALA A 297 -4.17 -21.63 -10.82
CA ALA A 297 -4.13 -20.29 -10.27
C ALA A 297 -3.30 -20.25 -9.00
N GLY A 298 -2.37 -19.31 -8.91
CA GLY A 298 -1.42 -19.33 -7.79
C GLY A 298 -0.41 -18.21 -7.81
N LEU A 299 0.57 -18.31 -6.92
CA LEU A 299 1.66 -17.35 -6.85
C LEU A 299 2.71 -17.74 -7.87
N ILE A 300 3.23 -16.77 -8.61
CA ILE A 300 4.32 -17.07 -9.56
C ILE A 300 5.49 -17.64 -8.76
N GLY A 301 5.97 -18.82 -9.12
CA GLY A 301 7.02 -19.57 -8.42
C GLY A 301 6.52 -20.67 -7.47
N ASP A 302 5.22 -20.96 -7.44
CA ASP A 302 4.71 -22.21 -6.89
C ASP A 302 5.02 -23.43 -7.77
N ASP A 303 4.67 -24.63 -7.30
CA ASP A 303 5.02 -25.89 -7.97
C ASP A 303 4.40 -25.98 -9.37
N ASP A 304 3.14 -25.54 -9.53
CA ASP A 304 2.44 -25.51 -10.81
C ASP A 304 3.12 -24.55 -11.80
N TRP A 305 3.56 -23.37 -11.35
CA TRP A 305 4.34 -22.43 -12.16
C TRP A 305 5.70 -23.01 -12.57
N LEU A 306 6.41 -23.65 -11.64
CA LEU A 306 7.70 -24.26 -11.92
C LEU A 306 7.58 -25.42 -12.91
N SER A 307 6.50 -26.20 -12.82
CA SER A 307 6.19 -27.26 -13.78
C SER A 307 5.92 -26.70 -15.18
N LEU A 308 5.08 -25.66 -15.29
CA LEU A 308 4.85 -24.96 -16.56
C LEU A 308 6.17 -24.44 -17.16
N ARG A 309 7.02 -23.85 -16.32
CA ARG A 309 8.32 -23.32 -16.75
C ARG A 309 9.20 -24.41 -17.34
N ALA A 310 9.32 -25.55 -16.66
CA ALA A 310 10.10 -26.68 -17.14
C ALA A 310 9.58 -27.20 -18.49
N GLN A 311 8.26 -27.32 -18.65
CA GLN A 311 7.65 -27.72 -19.92
C GLN A 311 7.96 -26.76 -21.07
N LEU A 312 7.92 -25.45 -20.81
CA LEU A 312 8.27 -24.44 -21.82
C LEU A 312 9.76 -24.45 -22.17
N GLU A 313 10.63 -24.69 -21.19
CA GLU A 313 12.08 -24.83 -21.41
C GLU A 313 12.41 -26.07 -22.26
N GLU A 314 11.71 -27.18 -22.08
CA GLU A 314 11.84 -28.38 -22.92
C GLU A 314 11.45 -28.11 -24.38
N VAL A 315 10.37 -27.35 -24.62
CA VAL A 315 9.94 -26.96 -25.97
C VAL A 315 11.00 -26.10 -26.66
N ALA A 316 11.67 -25.20 -25.94
CA ALA A 316 12.72 -24.35 -26.50
C ALA A 316 13.99 -25.10 -26.92
N LEU A 317 14.19 -26.33 -26.42
CA LEU A 317 15.34 -27.17 -26.71
C LEU A 317 15.07 -28.18 -27.84
N ALA A 318 13.81 -28.35 -28.25
CA ALA A 318 13.36 -29.29 -29.28
C ALA A 318 13.36 -28.67 -30.68
#